data_AF-A0A1E2RXR8-F1
#
_entry.id   AF-A0A1E2RXR8-F1
#
_cell.length_a   1.000
_cell.length_b   1.000
_cell.length_c   1.000
_cell.angle_alpha   90.00
_cell.angle_beta   90.00
_cell.angle_gamma   90.00
#
_symmetry.space_group_name_H-M   'P 1'
#
loop_
_entity.id
_entity.type
_entity.pdbx_description
1 polymer ?
#
loop_
_entity_poly.entity_id
_entity_poly.type
_entity_poly.pdbx_seq_one_letter_code
_entity_poly.pdbx_strand_id
1 'polypeptide(L)' 'MARGYWLSPPTYPIFLISVVLVILVLLETYTPFHIPFIAEYRFETLLLAYLILLAGNVFRGV' A
#
# COMPACT_ATOMS: atom_id res chain seq x y z
N MET A 1 -20.20 -21.10 15.89
CA MET A 1 -20.28 -19.78 15.24
C MET A 1 -18.86 -19.23 15.14
N ALA A 2 -18.25 -19.29 13.95
CA ALA A 2 -16.94 -18.66 13.74
C ALA A 2 -17.14 -17.15 13.70
N ARG A 3 -16.56 -16.41 14.67
CA ARG A 3 -16.47 -14.94 14.57
C ARG A 3 -15.51 -14.64 13.43
N GLY A 4 -16.04 -14.48 12.23
CA GLY A 4 -15.27 -13.92 11.12
C GLY A 4 -14.84 -12.53 11.55
N TYR A 5 -13.55 -12.30 11.66
CA TYR A 5 -12.99 -10.96 11.75
C TYR A 5 -13.20 -10.33 10.37
N TRP A 6 -14.38 -9.75 10.16
CA TRP A 6 -14.68 -9.00 8.95
C TRP A 6 -13.72 -7.81 8.94
N LEU A 7 -12.66 -7.93 8.15
CA LEU A 7 -11.75 -6.83 7.88
C LEU A 7 -12.60 -5.70 7.30
N SER A 8 -12.75 -4.63 8.06
CA SER A 8 -13.48 -3.45 7.62
C SER A 8 -12.77 -2.91 6.39
N PRO A 9 -13.44 -2.74 5.24
CA PRO A 9 -12.79 -2.27 4.02
C PRO A 9 -12.02 -0.98 4.34
N PRO A 10 -10.79 -0.74 3.88
CA PRO A 10 -10.07 0.50 4.20
C PRO A 10 -10.85 1.74 3.75
N THR A 11 -10.63 2.89 4.39
CA THR A 11 -11.22 4.15 3.88
C THR A 11 -10.68 4.42 2.48
N TYR A 12 -11.56 4.87 1.58
CA TYR A 12 -11.23 5.19 0.19
C TYR A 12 -9.90 5.99 0.03
N PRO A 13 -9.63 7.06 0.81
CA PRO A 13 -8.36 7.77 0.71
C PRO A 13 -7.13 6.93 1.05
N ILE A 14 -7.19 6.06 2.07
CA ILE A 14 -6.04 5.23 2.47
C ILE A 14 -5.77 4.15 1.41
N PHE A 15 -6.83 3.55 0.87
CA PHE A 15 -6.72 2.62 -0.24
C PHE A 15 -6.06 3.29 -1.45
N LEU A 16 -6.52 4.49 -1.81
CA LEU A 16 -5.98 5.24 -2.95
C LEU A 16 -4.49 5.56 -2.78
N ILE A 17 -4.06 6.01 -1.60
CA ILE A 17 -2.64 6.31 -1.31
C ILE A 17 -1.78 5.05 -1.49
N SER A 18 -2.22 3.91 -0.93
CA SER A 18 -1.48 2.65 -1.06
C SER A 18 -1.37 2.20 -2.51
N VAL A 19 -2.47 2.27 -3.28
CA VAL A 19 -2.48 1.91 -4.71
C VAL A 19 -1.54 2.82 -5.51
N VAL A 20 -1.52 4.13 -5.24
CA VAL A 20 -0.60 5.07 -5.90
C VAL A 20 0.85 4.69 -5.64
N LEU A 21 1.21 4.37 -4.40
CA LEU A 21 2.58 3.95 -4.05
C LEU A 21 3.00 2.67 -4.81
N VAL A 22 2.11 1.69 -4.91
CA VAL A 22 2.36 0.46 -5.68
C VAL A 22 2.54 0.76 -7.16
N ILE A 23 1.70 1.63 -7.74
CA ILE A 23 1.80 2.03 -9.14
C ILE A 23 3.13 2.72 -9.43
N LEU A 24 3.61 3.60 -8.54
CA LEU A 24 4.90 4.27 -8.71
C LEU A 24 6.08 3.28 -8.73
N VAL A 25 6.05 2.25 -7.87
CA VAL A 25 7.04 1.18 -7.88
C VAL A 25 6.98 0.35 -9.15
N LEU A 26 5.77 0.01 -9.62
CA LEU A 26 5.59 -0.73 -10.87
C LEU A 26 6.09 0.09 -12.07
N LEU A 27 5.82 1.40 -12.09
CA LEU A 27 6.27 2.28 -13.16
C LEU A 27 7.80 2.30 -13.23
N GLU A 28 8.49 2.47 -12.11
CA GLU A 28 9.95 2.42 -12.04
C GLU A 28 10.50 1.01 -12.37
N THR A 29 9.76 -0.06 -12.02
CA THR A 29 10.18 -1.45 -12.33
C THR A 29 10.09 -1.81 -13.80
N TYR A 30 9.04 -1.36 -14.49
CA TYR A 30 8.73 -1.78 -15.86
C TYR A 30 9.04 -0.72 -16.92
N THR A 31 9.42 0.50 -16.52
CA THR A 31 9.86 1.54 -17.44
C THR A 31 11.31 1.92 -17.16
N PRO A 32 12.05 2.41 -18.16
CA PRO A 32 13.40 2.92 -17.95
C PRO A 32 13.44 4.22 -17.12
N PHE A 33 12.29 4.77 -16.72
CA PHE A 33 12.21 5.95 -15.86
C PHE A 33 12.71 5.62 -14.46
N HIS A 34 13.95 6.01 -14.18
CA HIS A 34 14.53 5.92 -12.85
C HIS A 34 14.00 7.06 -11.97
N ILE A 35 13.21 6.69 -10.97
CA ILE A 35 12.85 7.58 -9.87
C ILE A 35 13.85 7.29 -8.75
N PRO A 36 14.86 8.15 -8.51
CA PRO A 36 16.02 7.82 -7.67
C PRO A 36 15.65 7.38 -6.24
N PHE A 37 14.61 7.98 -5.65
CA PHE A 37 14.16 7.63 -4.29
C PHE A 37 13.45 6.25 -4.22
N ILE A 38 12.77 5.84 -5.29
CA ILE A 38 12.04 4.56 -5.34
C ILE A 38 12.98 3.42 -5.75
N ALA A 39 13.93 3.70 -6.64
CA ALA A 39 14.93 2.73 -7.09
C ALA A 39 15.87 2.29 -5.95
N GLU A 40 16.25 3.22 -5.06
CA GLU A 40 17.12 2.93 -3.92
C GLU A 40 16.40 2.18 -2.78
N TYR A 41 15.12 2.49 -2.55
CA TYR A 41 14.31 1.96 -1.44
C TYR A 41 13.07 1.21 -1.93
N ARG A 42 13.22 0.36 -2.95
CA ARG A 42 12.09 -0.30 -3.62
C ARG A 42 11.32 -1.21 -2.65
N PHE A 43 12.03 -1.95 -1.79
CA PHE A 43 11.41 -2.84 -0.81
C PHE A 43 10.68 -2.06 0.29
N GLU A 44 11.30 -1.02 0.84
CA GLU A 44 10.76 -0.18 1.89
C GLU A 44 9.53 0.59 1.41
N THR A 45 9.53 1.04 0.15
CA THR A 45 8.38 1.71 -0.47
C THR A 45 7.18 0.77 -0.58
N LEU A 46 7.40 -0.47 -1.02
CA LEU A 46 6.34 -1.49 -1.06
C LEU A 46 5.87 -1.90 0.34
N LEU A 47 6.80 -2.02 1.29
CA LEU A 47 6.50 -2.30 2.69
C LEU A 47 5.63 -1.19 3.29
N LEU A 48 5.96 0.08 3.06
CA LEU A 48 5.15 1.22 3.49
C LEU A 48 3.76 1.20 2.84
N ALA A 49 3.67 0.93 1.53
CA ALA A 49 2.39 0.83 0.84
C ALA A 49 1.48 -0.25 1.47
N TYR A 50 2.06 -1.40 1.83
CA TYR A 50 1.35 -2.47 2.54
C TYR A 50 0.97 -2.06 3.96
N LEU A 51 1.88 -1.48 4.74
CA LEU A 51 1.63 -1.05 6.12
C LEU A 51 0.54 0.02 6.21
N ILE A 52 0.51 0.97 5.28
CA ILE A 52 -0.55 1.99 5.20
C ILE A 52 -1.91 1.34 4.93
N LEU A 53 -1.97 0.39 3.98
CA LEU A 53 -3.20 -0.33 3.67
C LEU A 53 -3.67 -1.20 4.85
N LEU A 54 -2.73 -1.92 5.47
CA LEU A 54 -2.97 -2.76 6.63
C LEU A 54 -3.49 -1.93 7.80
N ALA A 55 -2.84 -0.80 8.11
CA ALA A 55 -3.28 0.12 9.14
C ALA A 55 -4.69 0.66 8.84
N GLY A 56 -4.94 1.13 7.61
CA GLY A 56 -6.27 1.60 7.21
C GLY A 56 -7.36 0.55 7.32
N ASN A 57 -7.02 -0.73 7.14
CA ASN A 57 -7.94 -1.86 7.24
C ASN A 57 -8.14 -2.31 8.70
N VAL A 58 -7.11 -2.29 9.54
CA VAL A 58 -7.17 -2.66 10.96
C VAL A 58 -7.88 -1.57 11.78
N PHE A 59 -7.51 -0.30 11.59
CA PHE A 59 -8.04 0.81 12.39
C PHE A 59 -9.47 1.23 12.01
N ARG A 60 -10.01 0.80 10.87
CA ARG A 60 -11.42 1.09 10.51
C ARG A 60 -12.41 0.16 11.23
N GLY A 61 -11.92 -0.90 11.87
CA GLY A 61 -12.73 -1.85 12.64
C GLY A 61 -12.64 -1.67 14.16
N VAL A 62 -11.93 -0.64 14.65
CA VAL A 62 -11.81 -0.27 16.07
C VAL A 62 -12.76 0.88 16.37
#